data_AF-A0A6I5NH02-F1
#
_entry.id   AF-A0A6I5NH02-F1
#
_cell.length_a   1.000
_cell.length_b   1.000
_cell.length_c   1.000
_cell.angle_alpha   90.00
_cell.angle_beta   90.00
_cell.angle_gamma   90.00
#
_symmetry.space_group_name_H-M   'P 1'
#
loop_
_entity.id
_entity.type
_entity.pdbx_description
1 polymer ?
#
loop_
_entity_poly.entity_id
_entity_poly.type
_entity_poly.pdbx_seq_one_letter_code
_entity_poly.pdbx_strand_id
1 'polypeptide(L)'
;MHEYPVELPAFTSAQAVGQVWLDHLKQFKAVSALPEAMLAQLLERCEIMAQTSLKQGVKLVRAVEAFFPDQAELLEPVAAHVIPLAYRSSAGLQEARKQEIEQIIDDLADDYEAASPEQQVAVSMLAVQELLSALTLSVSEQEPHLVREWITAHGLLKLEALYQTNRLLIEAALPSGGRLQLLGGESEAQATRPDAGQLSLVQSAPKAGQTYTLEVFLSQSGQRPLRFALSVVKDSRRTRTASFLS
;
A
#
# COMPACT_ATOMS: atom_id res chain seq x y z
N MET A 1 5.62 3.19 29.82
CA MET A 1 4.57 4.08 29.31
C MET A 1 3.87 3.35 28.19
N HIS A 2 2.60 3.03 28.37
CA HIS A 2 1.78 2.33 27.38
C HIS A 2 1.21 3.39 26.42
N GLU A 3 1.87 3.61 25.27
CA GLU A 3 1.24 4.32 24.15
C GLU A 3 0.25 3.36 23.49
N TYR A 4 -1.02 3.44 23.87
CA TYR A 4 -2.10 2.75 23.17
C TYR A 4 -2.52 3.56 21.92
N PRO A 5 -2.63 2.94 20.75
CA PRO A 5 -2.48 3.59 19.45
C PRO A 5 -3.82 3.89 18.79
N VAL A 6 -3.77 4.72 17.73
CA VAL A 6 -4.83 5.00 16.73
C VAL A 6 -5.94 3.95 16.74
N GLU A 7 -7.10 4.29 17.31
CA GLU A 7 -8.31 3.46 17.20
C GLU A 7 -8.66 3.34 15.71
N LEU A 8 -8.53 2.13 15.16
CA LEU A 8 -9.02 1.86 13.83
C LEU A 8 -10.55 1.85 13.89
N PRO A 9 -11.24 2.56 12.97
CA PRO A 9 -12.69 2.52 12.96
C PRO A 9 -13.15 1.06 12.88
N ALA A 10 -14.09 0.69 13.74
CA ALA A 10 -14.84 -0.55 13.63
C ALA A 10 -15.45 -0.63 12.22
N PHE A 11 -15.73 -1.84 11.72
CA PHE A 11 -16.28 -2.06 10.37
C PHE A 11 -17.52 -1.19 10.12
N THR A 12 -17.34 0.00 9.56
CA THR A 12 -18.42 0.94 9.30
C THR A 12 -19.03 0.61 7.95
N SER A 13 -20.31 0.26 7.93
CA SER A 13 -21.09 -0.02 6.72
C SER A 13 -21.42 1.22 5.86
N ALA A 14 -20.69 2.33 6.03
CA ALA A 14 -20.98 3.59 5.36
C ALA A 14 -19.93 3.87 4.28
N GLN A 15 -20.28 3.47 3.05
CA GLN A 15 -19.51 3.57 1.79
C GLN A 15 -18.50 2.46 1.60
N ALA A 16 -19.00 1.31 1.13
CA ALA A 16 -18.18 0.23 0.60
C ALA A 16 -17.10 0.79 -0.30
N VAL A 17 -15.85 0.33 -0.12
CA VAL A 17 -14.78 0.61 -1.07
C VAL A 17 -15.30 0.21 -2.44
N GLY A 18 -15.25 1.18 -3.34
CA GLY A 18 -15.86 1.01 -4.64
C GLY A 18 -15.33 -0.20 -5.38
N GLN A 19 -16.21 -1.01 -5.98
CA GLN A 19 -15.83 -2.09 -6.91
C GLN A 19 -14.79 -1.62 -7.94
N VAL A 20 -14.86 -0.33 -8.32
CA VAL A 20 -13.93 0.35 -9.22
C VAL A 20 -12.46 0.20 -8.81
N TRP A 21 -12.16 0.11 -7.51
CA TRP A 21 -10.80 -0.02 -6.98
C TRP A 21 -10.35 -1.48 -6.79
N LEU A 22 -11.28 -2.42 -6.68
CA LEU A 22 -10.96 -3.83 -6.38
C LEU A 22 -10.45 -4.60 -7.60
N ASP A 23 -10.78 -4.16 -8.82
CA ASP A 23 -10.40 -4.87 -10.05
C ASP A 23 -8.88 -5.02 -10.21
N HIS A 24 -8.10 -3.97 -9.92
CA HIS A 24 -6.64 -4.05 -9.94
C HIS A 24 -6.10 -5.09 -8.96
N LEU A 25 -6.75 -5.22 -7.80
CA LEU A 25 -6.24 -6.04 -6.71
C LEU A 25 -6.29 -7.53 -7.05
N LYS A 26 -7.21 -7.94 -7.94
CA LYS A 26 -7.33 -9.32 -8.42
C LYS A 26 -6.13 -9.78 -9.27
N GLN A 27 -5.24 -8.88 -9.70
CA GLN A 27 -4.01 -9.28 -10.39
C GLN A 27 -2.96 -9.88 -9.43
N PHE A 28 -3.06 -9.60 -8.12
CA PHE A 28 -2.13 -10.10 -7.12
C PHE A 28 -2.65 -11.43 -6.59
N LYS A 29 -1.90 -12.52 -6.80
CA LYS A 29 -2.32 -13.88 -6.44
C LYS A 29 -2.81 -14.02 -4.99
N ALA A 30 -2.06 -13.47 -4.03
CA ALA A 30 -2.43 -13.53 -2.61
C ALA A 30 -3.74 -12.78 -2.31
N VAL A 31 -4.01 -11.72 -3.08
CA VAL A 31 -5.18 -10.86 -2.89
C VAL A 31 -6.41 -11.46 -3.58
N SER A 32 -6.23 -12.11 -4.74
CA SER A 32 -7.29 -12.81 -5.46
C SER A 32 -7.78 -14.07 -4.74
N ALA A 33 -6.95 -14.66 -3.89
CA ALA A 33 -7.34 -15.81 -3.06
C ALA A 33 -8.27 -15.41 -1.91
N LEU A 34 -8.37 -14.13 -1.55
CA LEU A 34 -9.20 -13.69 -0.43
C LEU A 34 -10.69 -13.55 -0.82
N PRO A 35 -11.62 -13.84 0.11
CA PRO A 35 -13.02 -13.52 -0.07
C PRO A 35 -13.24 -12.03 -0.34
N GLU A 36 -14.10 -11.68 -1.29
CA GLU A 36 -14.32 -10.29 -1.73
C GLU A 36 -14.74 -9.35 -0.59
N ALA A 37 -15.56 -9.84 0.34
CA ALA A 37 -15.98 -9.09 1.52
C ALA A 37 -14.80 -8.75 2.46
N MET A 38 -13.84 -9.67 2.59
CA MET A 38 -12.61 -9.44 3.35
C MET A 38 -11.70 -8.47 2.61
N LEU A 39 -11.58 -8.61 1.29
CA LEU A 39 -10.75 -7.74 0.46
C LEU A 39 -11.11 -6.26 0.58
N ALA A 40 -12.39 -5.90 0.50
CA ALA A 40 -12.83 -4.52 0.63
C ALA A 40 -12.46 -3.91 1.98
N GLN A 41 -12.61 -4.67 3.07
CA GLN A 41 -12.25 -4.25 4.43
C GLN A 41 -10.73 -4.17 4.60
N LEU A 42 -9.99 -5.11 3.99
CA LEU A 42 -8.54 -5.15 4.04
C LEU A 42 -7.94 -3.94 3.32
N LEU A 43 -8.48 -3.57 2.17
CA LEU A 43 -8.09 -2.37 1.43
C LEU A 43 -8.27 -1.11 2.30
N GLU A 44 -9.44 -0.92 2.93
CA GLU A 44 -9.67 0.23 3.81
C GLU A 44 -8.66 0.29 4.97
N ARG A 45 -8.38 -0.85 5.61
CA ARG A 45 -7.39 -0.92 6.68
C ARG A 45 -5.98 -0.62 6.17
N CYS A 46 -5.64 -1.09 4.97
CA CYS A 46 -4.35 -0.81 4.34
C CYS A 46 -4.21 0.67 3.97
N GLU A 47 -5.26 1.34 3.51
CA GLU A 47 -5.26 2.79 3.28
C GLU A 47 -4.89 3.54 4.57
N ILE A 48 -5.47 3.16 5.71
CA ILE A 48 -5.17 3.77 7.01
C ILE A 48 -3.75 3.43 7.45
N MET A 49 -3.36 2.15 7.39
CA MET A 49 -2.03 1.68 7.78
C MET A 49 -0.91 2.29 6.95
N ALA A 50 -1.13 2.54 5.66
CA ALA A 50 -0.18 3.20 4.78
C ALA A 50 0.20 4.60 5.31
N GLN A 51 -0.76 5.34 5.89
CA GLN A 51 -0.53 6.69 6.45
C GLN A 51 0.24 6.69 7.78
N THR A 52 0.31 5.55 8.49
CA THR A 52 0.97 5.48 9.80
C THR A 52 2.49 5.43 9.69
N SER A 53 3.20 5.89 10.72
CA SER A 53 4.66 5.75 10.86
C SER A 53 5.11 4.42 11.51
N LEU A 54 4.19 3.46 11.66
CA LEU A 54 4.46 2.18 12.29
C LEU A 54 5.48 1.35 11.49
N LYS A 55 6.23 0.50 12.19
CA LYS A 55 7.11 -0.49 11.54
C LYS A 55 6.26 -1.44 10.68
N GLN A 56 6.80 -1.86 9.53
CA GLN A 56 6.07 -2.71 8.58
C GLN A 56 5.46 -3.96 9.23
N GLY A 57 6.21 -4.69 10.07
CA GLY A 57 5.66 -5.85 10.78
C GLY A 57 4.46 -5.53 11.67
N VAL A 58 4.47 -4.36 12.32
CA VAL A 58 3.34 -3.89 13.12
C VAL A 58 2.17 -3.53 12.22
N LYS A 59 2.40 -2.90 11.06
CA LYS A 59 1.34 -2.62 10.07
C LYS A 59 0.68 -3.92 9.58
N LEU A 60 1.46 -4.96 9.30
CA LEU A 60 0.95 -6.26 8.85
C LEU A 60 0.03 -6.88 9.90
N VAL A 61 0.53 -7.04 11.13
CA VAL A 61 -0.25 -7.62 12.24
C VAL A 61 -1.52 -6.81 12.48
N ARG A 62 -1.41 -5.47 12.60
CA ARG A 62 -2.57 -4.60 12.85
C ARG A 62 -3.60 -4.63 11.73
N ALA A 63 -3.18 -4.76 10.47
CA ALA A 63 -4.10 -4.82 9.35
C ALA A 63 -4.95 -6.10 9.41
N VAL A 64 -4.37 -7.25 9.77
CA VAL A 64 -5.07 -8.54 9.78
C VAL A 64 -5.75 -8.89 11.11
N GLU A 65 -5.32 -8.30 12.22
CA GLU A 65 -5.77 -8.62 13.60
C GLU A 65 -7.30 -8.70 13.76
N ALA A 66 -8.04 -7.80 13.10
CA ALA A 66 -9.49 -7.74 13.21
C ALA A 66 -10.22 -8.91 12.51
N PHE A 67 -9.55 -9.61 11.58
CA PHE A 67 -10.13 -10.76 10.88
C PHE A 67 -9.88 -12.08 11.59
N PHE A 68 -8.92 -12.10 12.53
CA PHE A 68 -8.45 -13.30 13.19
C PHE A 68 -8.46 -13.15 14.73
N PRO A 69 -9.60 -12.79 15.35
CA PRO A 69 -9.68 -12.48 16.78
C PRO A 69 -9.29 -13.67 17.65
N ASP A 70 -9.58 -14.90 17.20
CA ASP A 70 -9.27 -16.14 17.92
C ASP A 70 -7.85 -16.67 17.64
N GLN A 71 -7.11 -16.03 16.72
CA GLN A 71 -5.75 -16.45 16.34
C GLN A 71 -4.69 -15.39 16.65
N ALA A 72 -4.93 -14.53 17.65
CA ALA A 72 -3.98 -13.48 18.06
C ALA A 72 -2.55 -14.00 18.32
N GLU A 73 -2.43 -15.21 18.90
CA GLU A 73 -1.14 -15.86 19.18
C GLU A 73 -0.39 -16.29 17.91
N LEU A 74 -1.09 -16.50 16.78
CA LEU A 74 -0.49 -16.89 15.50
C LEU A 74 0.01 -15.68 14.69
N LEU A 75 -0.45 -14.46 14.98
CA LEU A 75 -0.15 -13.29 14.18
C LEU A 75 1.35 -12.93 14.22
N GLU A 76 1.94 -12.81 15.40
CA GLU A 76 3.36 -12.42 15.51
C GLU A 76 4.33 -13.47 14.93
N PRO A 77 4.17 -14.78 15.20
CA PRO A 77 4.99 -15.82 14.57
C PRO A 77 4.89 -15.83 13.05
N VAL A 78 3.69 -15.72 12.49
CA VAL A 78 3.49 -15.70 11.04
C VAL A 78 4.08 -14.42 10.44
N ALA A 79 3.89 -13.26 11.07
CA ALA A 79 4.49 -12.02 10.62
C ALA A 79 6.02 -12.11 10.58
N ALA A 80 6.65 -12.73 11.58
CA ALA A 80 8.10 -12.96 11.61
C ALA A 80 8.59 -13.86 10.47
N HIS A 81 7.73 -14.68 9.86
CA HIS A 81 8.05 -15.47 8.67
C HIS A 81 7.79 -14.73 7.35
N VAL A 82 6.76 -13.88 7.31
CA VAL A 82 6.39 -13.08 6.13
C VAL A 82 7.33 -11.89 5.92
N ILE A 83 7.74 -11.19 6.99
CA ILE A 83 8.58 -9.98 6.91
C ILE A 83 9.98 -10.21 6.29
N PRO A 84 10.73 -11.28 6.61
CA PRO A 84 12.08 -11.51 6.07
C PRO A 84 12.13 -11.67 4.54
N LEU A 85 11.01 -12.07 3.92
CA LEU A 85 10.88 -12.18 2.45
C LEU A 85 11.04 -10.83 1.74
N ALA A 86 10.82 -9.72 2.44
CA ALA A 86 10.84 -8.38 1.89
C ALA A 86 12.19 -7.65 2.06
N TYR A 87 13.04 -8.04 3.03
CA TYR A 87 14.19 -7.20 3.41
C TYR A 87 15.52 -7.90 3.70
N ARG A 88 15.59 -9.21 3.99
CA ARG A 88 16.87 -9.85 4.36
C ARG A 88 16.93 -11.35 4.04
N SER A 89 17.33 -11.72 2.83
CA SER A 89 18.07 -12.97 2.59
C SER A 89 18.86 -12.89 1.28
N SER A 90 19.85 -13.76 1.10
CA SER A 90 20.54 -13.93 -0.18
C SER A 90 19.53 -14.32 -1.26
N ALA A 91 19.70 -13.80 -2.48
CA ALA A 91 18.73 -13.94 -3.58
C ALA A 91 18.20 -15.39 -3.80
N GLY A 92 19.01 -16.42 -3.52
CA GLY A 92 18.58 -17.82 -3.66
C GLY A 92 17.61 -18.34 -2.58
N LEU A 93 17.69 -17.85 -1.34
CA LEU A 93 16.78 -18.24 -0.25
C LEU A 93 15.44 -17.50 -0.34
N GLN A 94 15.44 -16.31 -0.94
CA GLN A 94 14.24 -15.53 -1.21
C GLN A 94 13.39 -16.20 -2.29
N GLU A 95 14.01 -16.67 -3.37
CA GLU A 95 13.30 -17.27 -4.49
C GLU A 95 12.65 -18.62 -4.13
N ALA A 96 13.37 -19.50 -3.42
CA ALA A 96 12.83 -20.78 -2.98
C ALA A 96 11.62 -20.62 -2.04
N ARG A 97 11.70 -19.67 -1.10
CA ARG A 97 10.62 -19.42 -0.13
C ARG A 97 9.44 -18.67 -0.75
N LYS A 98 9.71 -17.82 -1.74
CA LYS A 98 8.67 -17.20 -2.57
C LYS A 98 7.93 -18.26 -3.39
N GLN A 99 8.63 -19.22 -3.97
CA GLN A 99 8.02 -20.35 -4.69
C GLN A 99 7.17 -21.24 -3.79
N GLU A 100 7.62 -21.55 -2.57
CA GLU A 100 6.81 -22.28 -1.59
C GLU A 100 5.50 -21.55 -1.27
N ILE A 101 5.57 -20.23 -1.12
CA ILE A 101 4.40 -19.40 -0.83
C ILE A 101 3.48 -19.27 -2.04
N GLU A 102 4.04 -19.10 -3.24
CA GLU A 102 3.27 -19.10 -4.48
C GLU A 102 2.55 -20.43 -4.67
N GLN A 103 3.19 -21.56 -4.33
CA GLN A 103 2.55 -22.87 -4.35
C GLN A 103 1.42 -22.97 -3.32
N ILE A 104 1.63 -22.48 -2.09
CA ILE A 104 0.57 -22.43 -1.07
C ILE A 104 -0.59 -21.55 -1.55
N ILE A 105 -0.34 -20.40 -2.17
CA ILE A 105 -1.39 -19.54 -2.70
C ILE A 105 -2.11 -20.23 -3.85
N ASP A 106 -1.40 -20.88 -4.77
CA ASP A 106 -1.99 -21.60 -5.90
C ASP A 106 -2.85 -22.79 -5.43
N ASP A 107 -2.42 -23.51 -4.38
CA ASP A 107 -3.19 -24.59 -3.76
C ASP A 107 -4.45 -24.08 -3.03
N LEU A 108 -4.45 -22.82 -2.60
CA LEU A 108 -5.52 -22.18 -1.83
C LEU A 108 -6.41 -21.26 -2.67
N ALA A 109 -6.06 -20.98 -3.92
CA ALA A 109 -6.75 -20.04 -4.78
C ALA A 109 -8.23 -20.39 -5.01
N ASP A 110 -8.58 -21.67 -4.85
CA ASP A 110 -9.95 -22.17 -5.02
C ASP A 110 -10.74 -22.30 -3.71
N ASP A 111 -10.08 -22.37 -2.53
CA ASP A 111 -10.77 -22.58 -1.25
C ASP A 111 -9.99 -22.04 -0.03
N TYR A 112 -9.92 -20.71 0.09
CA TYR A 112 -9.35 -20.02 1.24
C TYR A 112 -10.00 -20.44 2.57
N GLU A 113 -11.31 -20.69 2.57
CA GLU A 113 -12.06 -21.03 3.79
C GLU A 113 -11.75 -22.45 4.30
N ALA A 114 -11.35 -23.37 3.41
CA ALA A 114 -10.87 -24.71 3.80
C ALA A 114 -9.40 -24.74 4.25
N ALA A 115 -8.65 -23.66 4.10
CA ALA A 115 -7.27 -23.56 4.53
C ALA A 115 -7.13 -23.68 6.05
N SER A 116 -5.96 -24.11 6.53
CA SER A 116 -5.68 -24.06 7.97
C SER A 116 -5.64 -22.62 8.48
N PRO A 117 -5.93 -22.35 9.77
CA PRO A 117 -5.88 -20.99 10.31
C PRO A 117 -4.51 -20.31 10.10
N GLU A 118 -3.41 -21.06 10.19
CA GLU A 118 -2.06 -20.56 9.90
C GLU A 118 -1.90 -20.13 8.44
N GLN A 119 -2.45 -20.91 7.49
CA GLN A 119 -2.43 -20.59 6.06
C GLN A 119 -3.28 -19.37 5.73
N GLN A 120 -4.48 -19.25 6.32
CA GLN A 120 -5.37 -18.09 6.15
C GLN A 120 -4.69 -16.80 6.61
N VAL A 121 -4.06 -16.83 7.78
CA VAL A 121 -3.30 -15.70 8.33
C VAL A 121 -2.12 -15.35 7.42
N ALA A 122 -1.36 -16.34 6.95
CA ALA A 122 -0.21 -16.12 6.07
C ALA A 122 -0.61 -15.47 4.73
N VAL A 123 -1.62 -16.01 4.04
CA VAL A 123 -2.14 -15.45 2.78
C VAL A 123 -2.67 -14.04 2.99
N SER A 124 -3.42 -13.80 4.07
CA SER A 124 -3.91 -12.48 4.42
C SER A 124 -2.77 -11.48 4.67
N MET A 125 -1.71 -11.88 5.38
CA MET A 125 -0.56 -11.00 5.61
C MET A 125 0.21 -10.67 4.33
N LEU A 126 0.32 -11.63 3.41
CA LEU A 126 0.91 -11.41 2.09
C LEU A 126 0.06 -10.45 1.26
N ALA A 127 -1.26 -10.61 1.28
CA ALA A 127 -2.18 -9.68 0.64
C ALA A 127 -2.04 -8.26 1.21
N VAL A 128 -1.93 -8.11 2.54
CA VAL A 128 -1.66 -6.80 3.16
C VAL A 128 -0.34 -6.23 2.70
N GLN A 129 0.71 -7.04 2.57
CA GLN A 129 2.01 -6.56 2.10
C GLN A 129 1.91 -5.99 0.67
N GLU A 130 1.24 -6.70 -0.24
CA GLU A 130 1.00 -6.24 -1.60
C GLU A 130 0.17 -4.95 -1.62
N LEU A 131 -0.90 -4.88 -0.82
CA LEU A 131 -1.75 -3.69 -0.70
C LEU A 131 -0.99 -2.48 -0.16
N LEU A 132 -0.24 -2.65 0.94
CA LEU A 132 0.58 -1.58 1.52
C LEU A 132 1.64 -1.09 0.53
N SER A 133 2.24 -2.01 -0.23
CA SER A 133 3.17 -1.66 -1.31
C SER A 133 2.48 -0.87 -2.41
N ALA A 134 1.31 -1.32 -2.88
CA ALA A 134 0.52 -0.67 -3.94
C ALA A 134 0.05 0.74 -3.55
N LEU A 135 -0.31 0.93 -2.28
CA LEU A 135 -0.83 2.19 -1.74
C LEU A 135 0.27 3.16 -1.27
N THR A 136 1.55 2.76 -1.32
CA THR A 136 2.67 3.60 -0.88
C THR A 136 3.47 4.12 -2.08
N LEU A 137 3.67 5.42 -2.11
CA LEU A 137 4.51 6.15 -3.05
C LEU A 137 5.66 6.79 -2.26
N SER A 138 6.87 6.28 -2.42
CA SER A 138 8.05 6.80 -1.74
C SER A 138 9.08 7.21 -2.78
N VAL A 139 9.56 8.45 -2.68
CA VAL A 139 10.61 9.01 -3.54
C VAL A 139 11.72 9.58 -2.67
N SER A 140 12.94 9.64 -3.19
CA SER A 140 14.11 10.22 -2.51
C SER A 140 15.01 10.96 -3.50
N GLU A 141 16.17 11.48 -3.08
CA GLU A 141 17.10 12.10 -4.04
C GLU A 141 17.78 11.03 -4.92
N GLN A 142 17.95 9.81 -4.41
CA GLN A 142 18.49 8.67 -5.15
C GLN A 142 17.45 8.02 -6.08
N GLU A 143 16.20 7.95 -5.63
CA GLU A 143 15.06 7.43 -6.39
C GLU A 143 14.02 8.54 -6.54
N PRO A 144 14.29 9.56 -7.37
CA PRO A 144 13.44 10.75 -7.47
C PRO A 144 12.14 10.50 -8.20
N HIS A 145 12.01 9.38 -8.89
CA HIS A 145 10.89 9.12 -9.78
C HIS A 145 10.27 7.75 -9.51
N LEU A 146 8.95 7.73 -9.33
CA LEU A 146 8.17 6.52 -9.12
C LEU A 146 6.89 6.58 -9.95
N VAL A 147 6.56 5.48 -10.62
CA VAL A 147 5.30 5.29 -11.35
C VAL A 147 4.50 4.19 -10.66
N ARG A 148 3.19 4.42 -10.54
CA ARG A 148 2.22 3.42 -10.08
C ARG A 148 1.05 3.37 -11.05
N GLU A 149 0.59 2.17 -11.33
CA GLU A 149 -0.56 1.93 -12.17
C GLU A 149 -1.65 1.24 -11.35
N TRP A 150 -2.91 1.55 -11.64
CA TRP A 150 -4.06 0.95 -11.00
C TRP A 150 -5.17 0.72 -12.04
N ILE A 151 -5.59 -0.53 -12.20
CA ILE A 151 -6.64 -0.91 -13.14
C ILE A 151 -8.00 -0.65 -12.50
N THR A 152 -8.86 0.08 -13.20
CA THR A 152 -10.23 0.34 -12.76
C THR A 152 -11.21 -0.12 -13.82
N ALA A 153 -12.48 -0.27 -13.45
CA ALA A 153 -13.57 -0.54 -14.41
C ALA A 153 -13.67 0.50 -15.55
N HIS A 154 -13.13 1.71 -15.36
CA HIS A 154 -13.13 2.78 -16.36
C HIS A 154 -11.84 2.85 -17.19
N GLY A 155 -10.83 2.03 -16.87
CA GLY A 155 -9.52 2.01 -17.53
C GLY A 155 -8.36 2.16 -16.55
N LEU A 156 -7.17 2.40 -17.11
CA LEU A 156 -5.93 2.51 -16.34
C LEU A 156 -5.79 3.90 -15.69
N LEU A 157 -5.68 3.92 -14.37
CA LEU A 157 -5.15 5.06 -13.61
C LEU A 157 -3.63 4.94 -13.57
N LYS A 158 -2.91 5.96 -14.02
CA LYS A 158 -1.45 6.06 -13.86
C LYS A 158 -1.14 7.23 -12.93
N LEU A 159 -0.35 6.98 -11.89
CA LEU A 159 0.19 7.97 -10.96
C LEU A 159 1.71 8.03 -11.13
N GLU A 160 2.24 9.24 -11.13
CA GLU A 160 3.66 9.51 -11.26
C GLU A 160 4.07 10.52 -10.19
N ALA A 161 5.11 10.19 -9.42
CA ALA A 161 5.66 11.06 -8.40
C ALA A 161 7.11 11.37 -8.77
N LEU A 162 7.44 12.66 -8.85
CA LEU A 162 8.76 13.16 -9.17
C LEU A 162 9.24 14.14 -8.09
N TYR A 163 10.36 13.83 -7.44
CA TYR A 163 11.02 14.67 -6.46
C TYR A 163 12.29 15.29 -7.03
N GLN A 164 12.29 16.60 -7.19
CA GLN A 164 13.45 17.32 -7.73
C GLN A 164 13.51 18.74 -7.15
N THR A 165 14.73 19.23 -6.87
CA THR A 165 14.97 20.61 -6.43
C THR A 165 14.07 21.02 -5.25
N ASN A 166 13.91 20.10 -4.28
CA ASN A 166 13.04 20.29 -3.11
C ASN A 166 11.57 20.60 -3.48
N ARG A 167 11.08 19.98 -4.55
CA ARG A 167 9.69 20.01 -5.00
C ARG A 167 9.25 18.58 -5.29
N LEU A 168 8.01 18.28 -4.92
CA LEU A 168 7.36 17.02 -5.23
C LEU A 168 6.23 17.31 -6.23
N LEU A 169 6.43 16.90 -7.48
CA LEU A 169 5.45 16.90 -8.55
C LEU A 169 4.71 15.57 -8.52
N ILE A 170 3.38 15.63 -8.61
CA ILE A 170 2.51 14.47 -8.68
C ILE A 170 1.67 14.62 -9.93
N GLU A 171 1.80 13.68 -10.85
CA GLU A 171 0.99 13.64 -12.07
C GLU A 171 0.08 12.42 -12.02
N ALA A 172 -1.16 12.57 -12.51
CA ALA A 172 -2.05 11.44 -12.72
C ALA A 172 -2.69 11.50 -14.10
N ALA A 173 -2.65 10.38 -14.83
CA ALA A 173 -3.55 10.17 -15.96
C ALA A 173 -4.79 9.44 -15.45
N LEU A 174 -5.91 10.17 -15.37
CA LEU A 174 -7.19 9.61 -14.94
C LEU A 174 -7.90 8.94 -16.13
N PRO A 175 -8.49 7.74 -15.93
CA PRO A 175 -9.23 7.03 -16.98
C PRO A 175 -10.61 7.65 -17.28
N SER A 176 -11.10 8.53 -16.40
CA SER A 176 -12.34 9.28 -16.54
C SER A 176 -12.20 10.68 -15.92
N GLY A 177 -13.28 11.46 -15.93
CA GLY A 177 -13.39 12.66 -15.09
C GLY A 177 -13.09 12.34 -13.62
N GLY A 178 -12.54 13.30 -12.90
CA GLY A 178 -12.16 13.10 -11.51
C GLY A 178 -11.34 14.24 -10.92
N ARG A 179 -10.78 13.97 -9.73
CA ARG A 179 -10.04 14.94 -8.93
C ARG A 179 -8.88 14.27 -8.21
N LEU A 180 -7.76 14.99 -8.11
CA LEU A 180 -6.67 14.68 -7.19
C LEU A 180 -6.69 15.69 -6.03
N GLN A 181 -6.44 15.20 -4.82
CA GLN A 181 -6.23 16.02 -3.64
C GLN A 181 -5.02 15.52 -2.86
N LEU A 182 -4.12 16.42 -2.48
CA LEU A 182 -2.98 16.13 -1.62
C LEU A 182 -3.20 16.82 -0.28
N LEU A 183 -3.10 16.05 0.80
CA LEU A 183 -3.30 16.49 2.18
C LEU A 183 -2.07 16.13 3.02
N GLY A 184 -1.60 17.02 3.88
CA GLY A 184 -0.60 16.66 4.90
C GLY A 184 0.32 17.80 5.32
N GLY A 185 0.62 17.85 6.62
CA GLY A 185 1.31 18.99 7.23
C GLY A 185 0.44 20.25 7.09
N GLU A 186 1.02 21.32 6.54
CA GLU A 186 0.33 22.58 6.23
C GLU A 186 -0.13 22.63 4.76
N SER A 187 -0.07 21.50 4.04
CA SER A 187 -0.38 21.47 2.62
C SER A 187 -1.74 20.86 2.32
N GLU A 188 -2.50 21.61 1.53
CA GLU A 188 -3.70 21.15 0.85
C GLU A 188 -3.62 21.65 -0.60
N ALA A 189 -3.57 20.71 -1.55
CA ALA A 189 -3.54 21.02 -2.97
C ALA A 189 -4.56 20.17 -3.72
N GLN A 190 -5.22 20.74 -4.72
CA GLN A 190 -6.29 20.07 -5.45
C GLN A 190 -6.27 20.42 -6.93
N ALA A 191 -6.54 19.43 -7.78
CA ALA A 191 -6.74 19.59 -9.21
C ALA A 191 -7.92 18.72 -9.67
N THR A 192 -8.74 19.23 -10.58
CA THR A 192 -9.95 18.53 -11.05
C THR A 192 -10.11 18.66 -12.55
N ARG A 193 -10.79 17.69 -13.17
CA ARG A 193 -11.15 17.74 -14.58
C ARG A 193 -12.41 16.92 -14.87
N PRO A 194 -13.23 17.35 -15.85
CA PRO A 194 -14.50 16.71 -16.15
C PRO A 194 -14.38 15.39 -16.94
N ASP A 195 -13.30 15.19 -17.72
CA ASP A 195 -13.11 14.06 -18.65
C ASP A 195 -11.84 13.25 -18.34
N ALA A 196 -11.44 12.28 -19.18
CA ALA A 196 -10.23 11.41 -19.05
C ALA A 196 -8.93 12.05 -19.61
N GLY A 197 -7.75 11.75 -19.03
CA GLY A 197 -6.50 12.54 -19.22
C GLY A 197 -5.81 13.06 -17.93
N GLN A 198 -4.88 14.02 -18.06
CA GLN A 198 -3.88 14.34 -17.04
C GLN A 198 -4.27 15.43 -16.01
N LEU A 199 -3.84 15.25 -14.75
CA LEU A 199 -3.83 16.24 -13.67
C LEU A 199 -2.42 16.32 -13.06
N SER A 200 -2.05 17.49 -12.54
CA SER A 200 -0.78 17.69 -11.85
C SER A 200 -0.97 18.46 -10.53
N LEU A 201 -0.28 18.04 -9.48
CA LEU A 201 -0.14 18.76 -8.21
C LEU A 201 1.33 19.01 -7.92
N VAL A 202 1.63 20.14 -7.29
CA VAL A 202 3.01 20.48 -6.89
C VAL A 202 3.04 20.82 -5.41
N GLN A 203 3.86 20.08 -4.67
CA GLN A 203 4.23 20.39 -3.30
C GLN A 203 5.60 21.08 -3.28
N SER A 204 5.64 22.33 -2.83
CA SER A 204 6.90 23.04 -2.59
C SER A 204 7.47 22.69 -1.22
N ALA A 205 8.79 22.48 -1.16
CA ALA A 205 9.53 22.19 0.07
C ALA A 205 8.90 21.06 0.92
N PRO A 206 8.70 19.84 0.36
CA PRO A 206 8.16 18.74 1.13
C PRO A 206 9.07 18.39 2.31
N LYS A 207 8.48 18.13 3.47
CA LYS A 207 9.25 17.76 4.68
C LYS A 207 9.67 16.30 4.56
N ALA A 208 10.97 16.03 4.52
CA ALA A 208 11.46 14.65 4.45
C ALA A 208 11.06 13.85 5.71
N GLY A 209 10.50 12.66 5.50
CA GLY A 209 9.89 11.82 6.54
C GLY A 209 8.43 12.14 6.88
N GLN A 210 7.86 13.23 6.33
CA GLN A 210 6.42 13.48 6.39
C GLN A 210 5.71 12.56 5.39
N THR A 211 4.59 11.98 5.83
CA THR A 211 3.66 11.28 4.96
C THR A 211 2.51 12.22 4.60
N TYR A 212 2.22 12.33 3.31
CA TYR A 212 1.09 13.04 2.73
C TYR A 212 0.06 12.01 2.26
N THR A 213 -1.21 12.36 2.35
CA THR A 213 -2.31 11.57 1.79
C THR A 213 -2.66 12.11 0.41
N LEU A 214 -2.49 11.29 -0.62
CA LEU A 214 -2.96 11.56 -1.98
C LEU A 214 -4.31 10.85 -2.17
N GLU A 215 -5.38 11.61 -2.33
CA GLU A 215 -6.72 11.10 -2.61
C GLU A 215 -7.03 11.20 -4.10
N VAL A 216 -7.50 10.10 -4.69
CA VAL A 216 -7.92 10.03 -6.09
C VAL A 216 -9.43 9.78 -6.16
N PHE A 217 -10.16 10.73 -6.75
CA PHE A 217 -11.60 10.66 -6.98
C PHE A 217 -11.87 10.43 -8.47
N LEU A 218 -12.81 9.55 -8.80
CA LEU A 218 -13.33 9.37 -10.16
C LEU A 218 -14.81 9.79 -10.20
N SER A 219 -15.16 10.72 -11.08
CA SER A 219 -16.48 11.37 -11.11
C SER A 219 -17.66 10.41 -11.34
N GLN A 220 -17.41 9.26 -11.97
CA GLN A 220 -18.44 8.26 -12.29
C GLN A 220 -18.63 7.22 -11.18
N SER A 221 -17.81 7.22 -10.13
CA SER A 221 -17.83 6.13 -9.16
C SER A 221 -18.86 6.31 -8.05
N GLY A 222 -19.25 7.54 -7.69
CA GLY A 222 -20.08 7.81 -6.49
C GLY A 222 -19.49 7.24 -5.20
N GLN A 223 -18.23 6.82 -5.26
CA GLN A 223 -17.55 6.00 -4.27
C GLN A 223 -16.48 6.84 -3.56
N ARG A 224 -16.04 6.33 -2.41
CA ARG A 224 -14.92 6.88 -1.65
C ARG A 224 -13.65 6.96 -2.53
N PRO A 225 -12.81 8.00 -2.36
CA PRO A 225 -11.52 8.08 -3.05
C PRO A 225 -10.60 6.94 -2.66
N LEU A 226 -9.71 6.56 -3.58
CA LEU A 226 -8.56 5.71 -3.26
C LEU A 226 -7.45 6.58 -2.66
N ARG A 227 -6.90 6.15 -1.52
CA ARG A 227 -5.92 6.91 -0.74
C ARG A 227 -4.54 6.26 -0.82
N PHE A 228 -3.57 7.05 -1.27
CA PHE A 228 -2.17 6.67 -1.28
C PHE A 228 -1.40 7.41 -0.18
N ALA A 229 -0.41 6.75 0.42
CA ALA A 229 0.57 7.36 1.28
C ALA A 229 1.76 7.82 0.43
N LEU A 230 2.00 9.12 0.35
CA LEU A 230 3.08 9.72 -0.41
C LEU A 230 4.13 10.30 0.54
N SER A 231 5.40 9.96 0.36
CA SER A 231 6.47 10.45 1.25
C SER A 231 7.78 10.72 0.51
N VAL A 232 8.51 11.73 0.98
CA VAL A 232 9.91 11.95 0.60
C VAL A 232 10.78 11.32 1.67
N VAL A 233 11.50 10.26 1.32
CA VAL A 233 12.34 9.51 2.26
C VAL A 233 13.72 10.15 2.33
N LYS A 234 14.28 10.27 3.54
CA LYS A 234 15.68 10.70 3.71
C LYS A 234 16.61 9.57 3.28
N ASP A 235 17.49 9.86 2.34
CA ASP A 235 18.56 8.92 2.02
C ASP A 235 19.47 8.73 3.24
N SER A 236 19.61 7.48 3.67
CA SER A 236 20.61 7.13 4.67
C SER A 236 21.96 7.17 3.98
N ARG A 237 22.81 8.14 4.29
CA ARG A 237 24.18 8.20 3.76
C ARG A 237 24.87 6.86 4.03
N ARG A 238 25.04 6.02 3.01
CA ARG A 238 26.08 4.98 3.05
C ARG A 238 27.39 5.73 2.99
N THR A 239 27.97 6.00 4.15
CA THR A 239 29.37 6.41 4.28
C THR A 239 30.22 5.23 3.83
N ARG A 240 30.41 5.10 2.51
CA ARG A 240 31.39 4.20 1.93
C ARG A 240 32.71 4.96 1.95
N THR A 241 33.32 5.08 3.11
CA THR A 241 34.74 5.44 3.25
C THR A 241 35.55 4.29 2.66
N ALA A 242 35.73 4.33 1.33
CA ALA A 242 36.81 3.62 0.68
C ALA A 242 37.96 4.63 0.51
N SER A 243 38.82 4.69 1.52
CA SER A 243 40.15 5.28 1.47
C SER A 243 40.99 4.37 2.40
N PHE A 244 42.10 3.75 2.02
CA PHE A 244 43.14 4.14 1.07
C PHE A 244 43.81 2.88 0.46
N LEU A 245 44.20 3.00 -0.81
CA LEU A 245 45.35 2.32 -1.39
C LEU A 245 46.63 3.03 -0.94
N SER A 246 47.60 2.30 -0.42
CA SER A 246 49.03 2.28 -0.82
C SER A 246 49.84 1.50 0.20
#